data_AF-A0A2T1E0R5-F1
#
_entry.id   AF-A0A2T1E0R5-F1
#
_cell.length_a   1.000
_cell.length_b   1.000
_cell.length_c   1.000
_cell.angle_alpha   90.00
_cell.angle_beta   90.00
_cell.angle_gamma   90.00
#
_symmetry.space_group_name_H-M   'P 1'
#
loop_
_entity.id
_entity.type
_entity.pdbx_description
1 polymer ?
#
loop_
_entity_poly.entity_id
_entity_poly.type
_entity_poly.pdbx_seq_one_letter_code
_entity_poly.pdbx_strand_id
1 'polypeptide(L)'
;MIAIAQGLNIYTLQGVAIDKQTLIVPTLDGQLLQVTPKGKVTVLVDLLKAELGIPFGITETNGDVVVTVSGYLPVHYLVRVKPNGALTIIADLSKTSGFYGAPFGVAAYNGEYIVTVSTDVVDSTSALLRVSATGKVGAIANLSEFGIPFGVIATQRGFVVAQQNGQLLQISPGGKVAVLVDLLKGGFGIPFNMAARKDDLVVTTNAGLIVRVNPQGVPSLLVDLLKARLGIPSGIVVSNGNLIVTTNAGYLLQINL
;
A
#
# COMPACT_ATOMS: atom_id res chain seq x y z
N MET A 1 -13.02 -5.57 -17.82
CA MET A 1 -12.18 -4.54 -17.16
C MET A 1 -12.59 -3.18 -17.68
N ILE A 2 -12.71 -2.18 -16.82
CA ILE A 2 -13.18 -0.83 -17.17
C ILE A 2 -12.22 0.18 -16.54
N ALA A 3 -11.81 1.20 -17.30
CA ALA A 3 -11.09 2.34 -16.73
C ALA A 3 -12.10 3.30 -16.09
N ILE A 4 -11.97 3.52 -14.77
CA ILE A 4 -12.75 4.51 -14.03
C ILE A 4 -12.17 5.91 -14.29
N ALA A 5 -10.84 6.04 -14.23
CA ALA A 5 -10.12 7.26 -14.52
C ALA A 5 -8.77 6.95 -15.18
N GLN A 6 -8.19 7.94 -15.88
CA GLN A 6 -6.93 7.85 -16.60
C GLN A 6 -6.16 9.16 -16.51
N GLY A 7 -4.86 9.12 -16.82
CA GLY A 7 -3.97 10.30 -16.75
C GLY A 7 -3.61 10.70 -15.32
N LEU A 8 -3.73 9.78 -14.35
CA LEU A 8 -3.35 10.01 -12.97
C LEU A 8 -1.82 9.90 -12.84
N ASN A 9 -1.18 10.82 -12.12
CA ASN A 9 0.28 10.81 -11.94
C ASN A 9 0.67 9.81 -10.83
N ILE A 10 0.59 8.51 -11.12
CA ILE A 10 0.78 7.44 -10.14
C ILE A 10 2.17 6.83 -10.28
N TYR A 11 2.89 6.76 -9.16
CA TYR A 11 4.15 6.02 -9.04
C TYR A 11 3.91 4.61 -8.49
N THR A 12 4.87 3.73 -8.74
CA THR A 12 4.87 2.37 -8.19
C THR A 12 4.79 2.39 -6.66
N LEU A 13 4.10 1.41 -6.06
CA LEU A 13 3.86 1.26 -4.61
C LEU A 13 2.80 2.21 -4.00
N GLN A 14 2.32 3.21 -4.74
CA GLN A 14 1.19 4.04 -4.30
C GLN A 14 -0.10 3.21 -4.27
N GLY A 15 -0.76 3.20 -3.10
CA GLY A 15 -1.93 2.39 -2.84
C GLY A 15 -3.23 2.94 -3.45
N VAL A 16 -4.36 2.43 -2.98
CA VAL A 16 -5.69 2.98 -3.22
C VAL A 16 -6.58 2.58 -2.04
N ALA A 17 -7.42 3.48 -1.58
CA ALA A 17 -8.40 3.20 -0.54
C ALA A 17 -9.81 3.52 -1.01
N ILE A 18 -10.80 3.02 -0.29
CA ILE A 18 -12.22 3.29 -0.52
C ILE A 18 -12.76 3.97 0.73
N ASP A 19 -13.27 5.19 0.59
CA ASP A 19 -14.11 5.83 1.60
C ASP A 19 -15.55 5.86 1.10
N LYS A 20 -16.41 5.08 1.76
CA LYS A 20 -17.82 4.82 1.41
C LYS A 20 -17.98 4.28 -0.01
N GLN A 21 -17.97 5.14 -1.02
CA GLN A 21 -18.09 4.79 -2.44
C GLN A 21 -17.11 5.58 -3.32
N THR A 22 -16.23 6.38 -2.70
CA THR A 22 -15.23 7.16 -3.42
C THR A 22 -13.88 6.51 -3.26
N LEU A 23 -13.12 6.51 -4.34
CA LEU A 23 -11.79 5.95 -4.41
C LEU A 23 -10.80 7.07 -4.06
N ILE A 24 -9.93 6.84 -3.09
CA ILE A 24 -8.88 7.78 -2.73
C ILE A 24 -7.55 7.27 -3.29
N VAL A 25 -6.94 8.08 -4.15
CA VAL A 25 -5.75 7.70 -4.92
C VAL A 25 -4.61 8.68 -4.59
N PRO A 26 -3.54 8.24 -3.92
CA PRO A 26 -2.32 9.01 -3.80
C PRO A 26 -1.59 9.13 -5.15
N THR A 27 -0.97 10.28 -5.39
CA THR A 27 -0.21 10.57 -6.61
C THR A 27 1.18 11.13 -6.32
N LEU A 28 2.09 11.03 -7.29
CA LEU A 28 3.50 11.40 -7.17
C LEU A 28 3.71 12.91 -6.95
N ASP A 29 2.75 13.72 -7.36
CA ASP A 29 2.70 15.18 -7.13
C ASP A 29 2.18 15.56 -5.73
N GLY A 30 2.13 14.61 -4.79
CA GLY A 30 1.76 14.87 -3.40
C GLY A 30 0.27 14.92 -3.13
N GLN A 31 -0.59 14.71 -4.13
CA GLN A 31 -2.03 14.83 -3.94
C GLN A 31 -2.65 13.53 -3.43
N LEU A 32 -3.72 13.68 -2.66
CA LEU A 32 -4.74 12.64 -2.54
C LEU A 32 -5.92 13.05 -3.41
N LEU A 33 -6.21 12.25 -4.41
CA LEU A 33 -7.33 12.44 -5.31
C LEU A 33 -8.54 11.67 -4.81
N GLN A 34 -9.70 12.31 -4.82
CA GLN A 34 -10.99 11.65 -4.66
C GLN A 34 -11.58 11.39 -6.05
N VAL A 35 -11.85 10.12 -6.35
CA VAL A 35 -12.39 9.67 -7.63
C VAL A 35 -13.73 8.97 -7.42
N THR A 36 -14.78 9.53 -8.03
CA THR A 36 -16.11 8.91 -7.99
C THR A 36 -16.15 7.65 -8.87
N PRO A 37 -17.10 6.71 -8.66
CA PRO A 37 -17.27 5.55 -9.53
C PRO A 37 -17.55 5.91 -11.00
N LYS A 38 -18.02 7.13 -11.27
CA LYS A 38 -18.25 7.66 -12.62
C LYS A 38 -17.01 8.34 -13.23
N GLY A 39 -15.87 8.30 -12.55
CA GLY A 39 -14.61 8.84 -13.06
C GLY A 39 -14.38 10.34 -12.82
N LYS A 40 -15.28 11.06 -12.12
CA LYS A 40 -15.00 12.45 -11.71
C LYS A 40 -13.86 12.45 -10.69
N VAL A 41 -12.79 13.17 -11.00
CA VAL A 41 -11.60 13.36 -10.16
C VAL A 41 -11.62 14.75 -9.52
N THR A 42 -11.35 14.82 -8.22
CA THR A 42 -11.17 16.07 -7.47
C THR A 42 -9.99 15.92 -6.50
N VAL A 43 -9.23 16.99 -6.26
CA VAL A 43 -8.19 16.99 -5.24
C VAL A 43 -8.84 17.07 -3.86
N LEU A 44 -8.56 16.10 -2.99
CA LEU A 44 -8.99 16.12 -1.58
C LEU A 44 -8.02 16.97 -0.76
N VAL A 45 -6.72 16.75 -0.94
CA VAL A 45 -5.64 17.50 -0.28
C VAL A 45 -4.36 17.41 -1.11
N ASP A 46 -3.48 18.40 -0.94
CA ASP A 46 -2.15 18.46 -1.54
C ASP A 46 -1.11 18.46 -0.42
N LEU A 47 -0.44 17.33 -0.21
CA LEU A 47 0.52 17.11 0.87
C LEU A 47 1.88 17.76 0.59
N LEU A 48 2.22 18.03 -0.67
CA LEU A 48 3.42 18.81 -1.00
C LEU A 48 3.21 20.29 -0.67
N LYS A 49 2.03 20.86 -0.97
CA LYS A 49 1.68 22.22 -0.54
C LYS A 49 1.57 22.37 0.97
N ALA A 50 1.24 21.30 1.67
CA ALA A 50 1.26 21.24 3.13
C ALA A 50 2.67 20.98 3.71
N GLU A 51 3.71 20.94 2.87
CA GLU A 51 5.11 20.68 3.25
C GLU A 51 5.34 19.31 3.92
N LEU A 52 4.46 18.34 3.66
CA LEU A 52 4.53 17.00 4.24
C LEU A 52 5.25 15.99 3.34
N GLY A 53 5.00 16.00 2.03
CA GLY A 53 5.66 15.10 1.09
C GLY A 53 4.77 14.36 0.10
N ILE A 54 5.29 13.23 -0.38
CA ILE A 54 4.66 12.33 -1.35
C ILE A 54 4.00 11.17 -0.59
N PRO A 55 2.68 10.93 -0.77
CA PRO A 55 1.99 9.81 -0.13
C PRO A 55 2.28 8.47 -0.83
N PHE A 56 2.36 7.38 -0.06
CA PHE A 56 2.56 6.03 -0.59
C PHE A 56 1.42 5.08 -0.21
N GLY A 57 1.54 4.43 0.94
CA GLY A 57 0.53 3.55 1.50
C GLY A 57 -0.68 4.35 1.97
N ILE A 58 -1.86 3.75 1.84
CA ILE A 58 -3.11 4.36 2.24
C ILE A 58 -4.06 3.28 2.79
N THR A 59 -4.78 3.61 3.85
CA THR A 59 -5.89 2.81 4.38
C THR A 59 -7.02 3.74 4.82
N GLU A 60 -8.27 3.27 4.69
CA GLU A 60 -9.42 3.96 5.31
C GLU A 60 -9.58 3.49 6.76
N THR A 61 -10.04 4.40 7.63
CA THR A 61 -10.39 4.12 9.03
C THR A 61 -11.45 5.11 9.52
N ASN A 62 -12.64 4.59 9.86
CA ASN A 62 -13.73 5.37 10.47
C ASN A 62 -14.13 6.65 9.68
N GLY A 63 -14.07 6.60 8.35
CA GLY A 63 -14.38 7.70 7.45
C GLY A 63 -13.22 8.68 7.22
N ASP A 64 -12.07 8.48 7.86
CA ASP A 64 -10.83 9.20 7.55
C ASP A 64 -9.92 8.29 6.71
N VAL A 65 -8.96 8.87 6.00
CA VAL A 65 -7.86 8.10 5.39
C VAL A 65 -6.57 8.34 6.15
N VAL A 66 -5.78 7.29 6.30
CA VAL A 66 -4.45 7.35 6.89
C VAL A 66 -3.43 6.96 5.83
N VAL A 67 -2.42 7.81 5.68
CA VAL A 67 -1.41 7.71 4.64
C VAL A 67 -0.01 7.76 5.24
N THR A 68 0.88 6.95 4.70
CA THR A 68 2.32 7.13 4.88
C THR A 68 2.81 8.18 3.90
N VAL A 69 3.71 9.05 4.35
CA VAL A 69 4.23 10.16 3.56
C VAL A 69 5.74 10.19 3.67
N SER A 70 6.42 10.23 2.52
CA SER A 70 7.84 10.54 2.41
C SER A 70 8.00 12.00 2.03
N GLY A 71 8.50 12.80 2.95
CA GLY A 71 8.75 14.22 2.81
C GLY A 71 10.07 14.56 2.13
N TYR A 72 10.36 15.87 2.08
CA TYR A 72 11.69 16.35 1.74
C TYR A 72 12.66 15.89 2.81
N LEU A 73 13.79 15.32 2.37
CA LEU A 73 14.76 14.65 3.23
C LEU A 73 15.06 15.43 4.52
N PRO A 74 15.03 14.79 5.71
CA PRO A 74 14.79 13.37 5.99
C PRO A 74 13.39 13.09 6.60
N VAL A 75 12.37 13.84 6.19
CA VAL A 75 11.14 13.90 6.96
C VAL A 75 10.14 12.84 6.51
N HIS A 76 9.64 12.02 7.44
CA HIS A 76 8.71 10.92 7.16
C HIS A 76 7.56 10.90 8.15
N TYR A 77 6.33 10.75 7.67
CA TYR A 77 5.14 10.86 8.52
C TYR A 77 4.12 9.74 8.31
N LEU A 78 3.35 9.50 9.36
CA LEU A 78 2.02 8.92 9.26
C LEU A 78 1.00 10.04 9.44
N VAL A 79 0.13 10.25 8.45
CA VAL A 79 -0.79 11.39 8.40
C VAL A 79 -2.23 10.89 8.30
N ARG A 80 -3.12 11.49 9.07
CA ARG A 80 -4.57 11.34 8.93
C ARG A 80 -5.12 12.48 8.08
N VAL A 81 -6.01 12.16 7.15
CA VAL A 81 -6.73 13.10 6.31
C VAL A 81 -8.23 12.86 6.48
N LYS A 82 -8.96 13.89 6.88
CA LYS A 82 -10.42 13.85 7.00
C LYS A 82 -11.10 14.02 5.64
N PRO A 83 -12.40 13.69 5.51
CA PRO A 83 -13.17 13.90 4.27
C PRO A 83 -13.20 15.34 3.74
N ASN A 84 -12.94 16.33 4.61
CA ASN A 84 -12.85 17.75 4.23
C ASN A 84 -11.41 18.19 3.88
N GLY A 85 -10.47 17.25 3.80
CA GLY A 85 -9.06 17.51 3.52
C GLY A 85 -8.22 17.96 4.73
N ALA A 86 -8.81 18.07 5.93
CA ALA A 86 -8.07 18.47 7.13
C ALA A 86 -7.03 17.42 7.52
N LEU A 87 -5.82 17.89 7.86
CA LEU A 87 -4.65 17.05 8.12
C LEU A 87 -4.34 16.95 9.62
N THR A 88 -3.84 15.81 10.04
CA THR A 88 -3.22 15.61 11.36
C THR A 88 -2.07 14.63 11.25
N ILE A 89 -0.87 15.04 11.67
CA ILE A 89 0.26 14.12 11.80
C ILE A 89 -0.01 13.20 13.00
N ILE A 90 -0.10 11.90 12.75
CA ILE A 90 -0.24 10.88 13.79
C ILE A 90 1.13 10.59 14.41
N ALA A 91 2.16 10.40 13.58
CA ALA A 91 3.50 10.07 14.04
C ALA A 91 4.57 10.60 13.08
N ASP A 92 5.72 10.96 13.67
CA ASP A 92 6.98 11.15 12.96
C ASP A 92 7.71 9.80 12.87
N LEU A 93 7.95 9.36 11.64
CA LEU A 93 8.61 8.09 11.30
C LEU A 93 10.05 8.30 10.84
N SER A 94 10.58 9.53 10.88
CA SER A 94 11.87 9.90 10.32
C SER A 94 13.02 9.15 10.99
N LYS A 95 12.98 9.02 12.33
CA LYS A 95 14.00 8.28 13.07
C LYS A 95 14.06 6.81 12.68
N THR A 96 12.91 6.20 12.37
CA THR A 96 12.84 4.77 12.03
C THR A 96 13.11 4.51 10.56
N SER A 97 12.79 5.47 9.69
CA SER A 97 13.03 5.39 8.24
C SER A 97 14.40 5.95 7.85
N GLY A 98 15.14 6.58 8.76
CA GLY A 98 16.44 7.16 8.44
C GLY A 98 16.38 8.27 7.38
N PHE A 99 17.56 8.69 6.94
CA PHE A 99 17.69 9.82 6.02
C PHE A 99 17.22 9.46 4.60
N TYR A 100 17.64 8.30 4.08
CA TYR A 100 17.40 7.88 2.70
C TYR A 100 16.27 6.86 2.55
N GLY A 101 15.63 6.48 3.65
CA GLY A 101 14.56 5.50 3.64
C GLY A 101 13.19 6.14 3.48
N ALA A 102 12.15 5.34 3.70
CA ALA A 102 10.77 5.78 3.59
C ALA A 102 9.80 4.82 4.31
N PRO A 103 8.63 5.31 4.74
CA PRO A 103 7.48 4.47 5.02
C PRO A 103 6.74 4.10 3.72
N PHE A 104 6.34 2.83 3.59
CA PHE A 104 5.66 2.31 2.40
C PHE A 104 4.19 1.99 2.70
N GLY A 105 3.83 0.74 2.95
CA GLY A 105 2.46 0.32 3.26
C GLY A 105 1.98 0.76 4.65
N VAL A 106 0.66 0.90 4.78
CA VAL A 106 -0.05 1.05 6.04
C VAL A 106 -1.34 0.23 6.04
N ALA A 107 -1.64 -0.40 7.17
CA ALA A 107 -2.93 -1.06 7.43
C ALA A 107 -3.49 -0.63 8.79
N ALA A 108 -4.81 -0.51 8.90
CA ALA A 108 -5.48 -0.33 10.19
C ALA A 108 -5.66 -1.69 10.89
N TYR A 109 -5.38 -1.75 12.20
CA TYR A 109 -5.55 -2.96 13.00
C TYR A 109 -5.87 -2.60 14.46
N ASN A 110 -7.03 -3.03 14.97
CA ASN A 110 -7.45 -2.84 16.36
C ASN A 110 -7.30 -1.40 16.89
N GLY A 111 -7.65 -0.40 16.06
CA GLY A 111 -7.52 1.03 16.42
C GLY A 111 -6.10 1.60 16.34
N GLU A 112 -5.14 0.80 15.90
CA GLU A 112 -3.75 1.18 15.65
C GLU A 112 -3.42 1.09 14.16
N TYR A 113 -2.20 1.47 13.81
CA TYR A 113 -1.69 1.43 12.44
C TYR A 113 -0.46 0.54 12.36
N ILE A 114 -0.40 -0.28 11.34
CA ILE A 114 0.71 -1.18 11.04
C ILE A 114 1.41 -0.62 9.83
N VAL A 115 2.68 -0.24 9.98
CA VAL A 115 3.42 0.50 8.97
C VAL A 115 4.68 -0.27 8.61
N THR A 116 4.94 -0.42 7.32
CA THR A 116 6.22 -0.94 6.82
C THR A 116 7.16 0.21 6.54
N VAL A 117 8.42 0.07 6.96
CA VAL A 117 9.45 1.09 6.73
C VAL A 117 10.75 0.44 6.28
N SER A 118 11.60 1.23 5.63
CA SER A 118 12.99 0.86 5.33
C SER A 118 13.91 2.07 5.50
N THR A 119 15.21 1.86 5.75
CA THR A 119 16.19 2.94 6.00
C THR A 119 17.02 3.42 4.80
N ASP A 120 17.19 2.58 3.78
CA ASP A 120 17.88 2.88 2.50
C ASP A 120 17.72 1.68 1.53
N VAL A 121 18.25 1.77 0.31
CA VAL A 121 18.22 0.74 -0.75
C VAL A 121 19.44 -0.20 -0.73
N VAL A 122 20.57 0.22 -0.14
CA VAL A 122 21.85 -0.52 -0.22
C VAL A 122 22.13 -1.36 1.04
N ASP A 123 21.88 -0.80 2.23
CA ASP A 123 21.99 -1.48 3.54
C ASP A 123 20.69 -1.32 4.34
N SER A 124 19.59 -1.74 3.72
CA SER A 124 18.24 -1.47 4.19
C SER A 124 17.97 -2.16 5.54
N THR A 125 17.84 -1.39 6.62
CA THR A 125 17.13 -1.90 7.81
C THR A 125 15.63 -1.77 7.52
N SER A 126 14.96 -2.91 7.47
CA SER A 126 13.54 -2.99 7.18
C SER A 126 12.77 -3.45 8.40
N ALA A 127 11.60 -2.86 8.64
CA ALA A 127 10.82 -3.17 9.82
C ALA A 127 9.31 -3.12 9.57
N LEU A 128 8.58 -3.93 10.33
CA LEU A 128 7.17 -3.73 10.59
C LEU A 128 7.00 -2.99 11.90
N LEU A 129 6.28 -1.87 11.87
CA LEU A 129 6.01 -1.03 13.03
C LEU A 129 4.53 -1.08 13.41
N ARG A 130 4.28 -0.88 14.69
CA ARG A 130 2.99 -0.53 15.27
C ARG A 130 3.02 0.94 15.63
N VAL A 131 2.00 1.68 15.23
CA VAL A 131 1.81 3.09 15.58
C VAL A 131 0.45 3.22 16.26
N SER A 132 0.43 3.62 17.53
CA SER A 132 -0.82 3.83 18.26
C SER A 132 -1.61 5.01 17.67
N ALA A 133 -2.90 5.11 18.00
CA ALA A 133 -3.72 6.27 17.64
C ALA A 133 -3.17 7.62 18.17
N THR A 134 -2.33 7.58 19.20
CA THR A 134 -1.66 8.74 19.81
C THR A 134 -0.24 8.97 19.28
N GLY A 135 0.22 8.20 18.30
CA GLY A 135 1.52 8.39 17.66
C GLY A 135 2.70 7.64 18.30
N LYS A 136 2.46 6.76 19.28
CA LYS A 136 3.54 5.96 19.86
C LYS A 136 3.96 4.88 18.86
N VAL A 137 5.23 4.91 18.47
CA VAL A 137 5.84 3.94 17.55
C VAL A 137 6.50 2.80 18.33
N GLY A 138 6.26 1.56 17.92
CA GLY A 138 6.91 0.36 18.45
C GLY A 138 7.21 -0.65 17.34
N ALA A 139 8.32 -1.38 17.46
CA ALA A 139 8.67 -2.42 16.49
C ALA A 139 7.82 -3.69 16.70
N ILE A 140 7.40 -4.31 15.60
CA ILE A 140 6.75 -5.63 15.60
C ILE A 140 7.75 -6.69 15.14
N ALA A 141 8.42 -6.46 14.01
CA ALA A 141 9.33 -7.43 13.41
C ALA A 141 10.45 -6.73 12.62
N ASN A 142 11.64 -7.33 12.62
CA ASN A 142 12.73 -7.00 11.69
C ASN A 142 12.51 -7.80 10.40
N LEU A 143 12.54 -7.12 9.26
CA LEU A 143 12.28 -7.69 7.94
C LEU A 143 13.51 -7.62 7.01
N SER A 144 14.67 -7.19 7.52
CA SER A 144 15.84 -6.86 6.70
C SER A 144 16.34 -8.03 5.86
N GLU A 145 16.23 -9.27 6.35
CA GLU A 145 16.61 -10.46 5.58
C GLU A 145 15.75 -10.69 4.32
N PHE A 146 14.57 -10.05 4.24
CA PHE A 146 13.64 -10.16 3.13
C PHE A 146 13.68 -8.94 2.18
N GLY A 147 14.56 -7.97 2.43
CA GLY A 147 14.70 -6.75 1.64
C GLY A 147 13.74 -5.64 2.06
N ILE A 148 13.35 -4.77 1.12
CA ILE A 148 12.45 -3.64 1.37
C ILE A 148 10.99 -4.12 1.44
N PRO A 149 10.25 -3.79 2.53
CA PRO A 149 8.84 -4.09 2.65
C PRO A 149 8.01 -3.03 1.91
N PHE A 150 6.97 -3.47 1.22
CA PHE A 150 6.07 -2.63 0.44
C PHE A 150 4.67 -2.57 1.07
N GLY A 151 3.64 -3.08 0.39
CA GLY A 151 2.28 -3.12 0.92
C GLY A 151 2.15 -4.05 2.12
N VAL A 152 1.29 -3.66 3.07
CA VAL A 152 0.87 -4.48 4.22
C VAL A 152 -0.64 -4.49 4.32
N ILE A 153 -1.20 -5.62 4.72
CA ILE A 153 -2.60 -5.74 5.14
C ILE A 153 -2.69 -6.40 6.51
N ALA A 154 -3.77 -6.08 7.23
CA ALA A 154 -4.17 -6.82 8.42
C ALA A 154 -5.09 -7.99 8.04
N THR A 155 -4.86 -9.14 8.66
CA THR A 155 -5.68 -10.35 8.53
C THR A 155 -6.03 -10.90 9.90
N GLN A 156 -6.90 -11.91 9.97
CA GLN A 156 -7.22 -12.58 11.23
C GLN A 156 -6.00 -13.26 11.87
N ARG A 157 -4.94 -13.56 11.10
CA ARG A 157 -3.72 -14.23 11.58
C ARG A 157 -2.59 -13.25 11.94
N GLY A 158 -2.84 -11.95 11.82
CA GLY A 158 -1.85 -10.88 12.02
C GLY A 158 -1.73 -10.03 10.77
N PHE A 159 -0.56 -10.04 10.14
CA PHE A 159 -0.23 -9.15 9.03
C PHE A 159 0.35 -9.92 7.86
N VAL A 160 0.08 -9.47 6.63
CA VAL A 160 0.78 -9.96 5.45
C VAL A 160 1.52 -8.80 4.80
N VAL A 161 2.81 -9.00 4.52
CA VAL A 161 3.70 -7.96 3.96
C VAL A 161 4.31 -8.43 2.65
N ALA A 162 4.24 -7.58 1.63
CA ALA A 162 4.93 -7.76 0.35
C ALA A 162 6.39 -7.33 0.48
N GLN A 163 7.31 -8.13 -0.06
CA GLN A 163 8.75 -7.89 0.05
C GLN A 163 9.43 -7.79 -1.31
N GLN A 164 10.45 -6.93 -1.39
CA GLN A 164 11.28 -6.73 -2.58
C GLN A 164 11.91 -8.02 -3.10
N ASN A 165 12.29 -8.95 -2.22
CA ASN A 165 12.91 -10.21 -2.62
C ASN A 165 11.91 -11.23 -3.18
N GLY A 166 10.63 -10.86 -3.34
CA GLY A 166 9.60 -11.68 -3.99
C GLY A 166 8.62 -12.36 -3.05
N GLN A 167 8.88 -12.33 -1.74
CA GLN A 167 8.06 -13.06 -0.77
C GLN A 167 6.83 -12.26 -0.32
N LEU A 168 5.77 -13.00 -0.01
CA LEU A 168 4.77 -12.56 0.94
C LEU A 168 5.09 -13.17 2.30
N LEU A 169 5.16 -12.35 3.34
CA LEU A 169 5.42 -12.81 4.70
C LEU A 169 4.13 -12.77 5.51
N GLN A 170 3.80 -13.85 6.21
CA GLN A 170 2.81 -13.85 7.28
C GLN A 170 3.53 -13.52 8.59
N ILE A 171 3.07 -12.47 9.27
CA ILE A 171 3.62 -12.01 10.53
C ILE A 171 2.54 -12.07 11.60
N SER A 172 2.82 -12.73 12.73
CA SER A 172 1.86 -12.77 13.84
C SER A 172 1.77 -11.42 14.56
N PRO A 173 0.71 -11.14 15.34
CA PRO A 173 0.63 -9.93 16.14
C PRO A 173 1.79 -9.75 17.14
N GLY A 174 2.45 -10.85 17.52
CA GLY A 174 3.64 -10.87 18.39
C GLY A 174 4.98 -10.84 17.65
N GLY A 175 4.98 -10.63 16.32
CA GLY A 175 6.21 -10.43 15.55
C GLY A 175 6.87 -11.69 14.99
N LYS A 176 6.24 -12.87 15.11
CA LYS A 176 6.78 -14.09 14.48
C LYS A 176 6.59 -14.00 12.97
N VAL A 177 7.69 -14.07 12.22
CA VAL A 177 7.71 -14.01 10.76
C VAL A 177 7.73 -15.41 10.16
N ALA A 178 6.96 -15.63 9.11
CA ALA A 178 7.01 -16.83 8.27
C ALA A 178 6.78 -16.46 6.80
N VAL A 179 7.51 -17.11 5.88
CA VAL A 179 7.25 -16.99 4.44
C VAL A 179 5.94 -17.69 4.13
N LEU A 180 4.97 -16.96 3.56
CA LEU A 180 3.70 -17.53 3.09
C LEU A 180 3.88 -18.12 1.68
N VAL A 181 4.53 -17.36 0.79
CA VAL A 181 4.82 -17.76 -0.60
C VAL A 181 5.97 -16.91 -1.14
N ASP A 182 6.76 -17.46 -2.07
CA ASP A 182 7.76 -16.73 -2.86
C ASP A 182 7.25 -16.58 -4.30
N LEU A 183 6.70 -15.41 -4.62
CA LEU A 183 6.09 -15.13 -5.93
C LEU A 183 7.16 -14.99 -7.02
N LEU A 184 8.34 -14.47 -6.67
CA LEU A 184 9.43 -14.31 -7.63
C LEU A 184 9.96 -15.67 -8.08
N LYS A 185 10.21 -16.60 -7.14
CA LYS A 185 10.59 -17.99 -7.49
C LYS A 185 9.49 -18.71 -8.27
N GLY A 186 8.22 -18.37 -8.02
CA GLY A 186 7.09 -18.88 -8.77
C GLY A 186 6.91 -18.27 -10.18
N GLY A 187 7.76 -17.32 -10.59
CA GLY A 187 7.66 -16.65 -11.90
C GLY A 187 6.59 -15.56 -11.99
N PHE A 188 6.02 -15.13 -10.85
CA PHE A 188 4.98 -14.10 -10.79
C PHE A 188 5.53 -12.68 -10.56
N GLY A 189 6.83 -12.57 -10.26
CA GLY A 189 7.52 -11.30 -10.01
C GLY A 189 7.51 -10.86 -8.54
N ILE A 190 7.94 -9.62 -8.32
CA ILE A 190 8.04 -8.98 -7.00
C ILE A 190 6.66 -8.42 -6.62
N PRO A 191 6.07 -8.81 -5.47
CA PRO A 191 4.81 -8.25 -5.01
C PRO A 191 4.96 -6.80 -4.60
N PHE A 192 3.95 -5.97 -4.86
CA PHE A 192 3.92 -4.56 -4.46
C PHE A 192 2.85 -4.27 -3.42
N ASN A 193 1.58 -4.57 -3.71
CA ASN A 193 0.47 -4.32 -2.81
C ASN A 193 -0.51 -5.50 -2.85
N MET A 194 -1.43 -5.56 -1.89
CA MET A 194 -2.36 -6.67 -1.75
C MET A 194 -3.67 -6.25 -1.11
N ALA A 195 -4.72 -7.02 -1.39
CA ALA A 195 -6.01 -6.91 -0.72
C ALA A 195 -6.54 -8.30 -0.39
N ALA A 196 -7.31 -8.38 0.69
CA ALA A 196 -8.04 -9.60 1.03
C ALA A 196 -9.31 -9.71 0.17
N ARG A 197 -9.53 -10.86 -0.47
CA ARG A 197 -10.76 -11.19 -1.21
C ARG A 197 -11.27 -12.54 -0.72
N LYS A 198 -12.29 -12.51 0.14
CA LYS A 198 -12.75 -13.71 0.88
C LYS A 198 -11.56 -14.29 1.68
N ASP A 199 -11.25 -15.57 1.48
CA ASP A 199 -10.12 -16.23 2.14
C ASP A 199 -8.80 -16.09 1.35
N ASP A 200 -8.85 -15.54 0.13
CA ASP A 200 -7.67 -15.37 -0.71
C ASP A 200 -7.06 -13.98 -0.55
N LEU A 201 -5.79 -13.88 -0.94
CA LEU A 201 -5.13 -12.62 -1.23
C LEU A 201 -5.12 -12.37 -2.73
N VAL A 202 -5.31 -11.12 -3.13
CA VAL A 202 -5.04 -10.64 -4.48
C VAL A 202 -3.88 -9.66 -4.42
N VAL A 203 -2.89 -9.85 -5.28
CA VAL A 203 -1.56 -9.24 -5.14
C VAL A 203 -1.15 -8.63 -6.47
N THR A 204 -0.69 -7.38 -6.44
CA THR A 204 -0.09 -6.70 -7.60
C THR A 204 1.41 -7.01 -7.66
N THR A 205 1.97 -7.16 -8.85
CA THR A 205 3.42 -7.43 -9.00
C THR A 205 4.10 -6.54 -10.04
N ASN A 206 5.41 -6.40 -9.91
CA ASN A 206 6.25 -5.66 -10.87
C ASN A 206 6.23 -6.24 -12.30
N ALA A 207 5.81 -7.50 -12.44
CA ALA A 207 5.69 -8.18 -13.72
C ALA A 207 4.39 -7.82 -14.47
N GLY A 208 3.60 -6.86 -13.98
CA GLY A 208 2.34 -6.49 -14.62
C GLY A 208 1.16 -7.37 -14.23
N LEU A 209 1.34 -8.25 -13.24
CA LEU A 209 0.37 -9.30 -12.93
C LEU A 209 -0.48 -8.94 -11.73
N ILE A 210 -1.70 -9.44 -11.74
CA ILE A 210 -2.51 -9.61 -10.53
C ILE A 210 -2.60 -11.11 -10.26
N VAL A 211 -2.18 -11.50 -9.06
CA VAL A 211 -2.02 -12.89 -8.65
C VAL A 211 -2.96 -13.16 -7.48
N ARG A 212 -3.69 -14.28 -7.55
CA ARG A 212 -4.42 -14.83 -6.41
C ARG A 212 -3.50 -15.74 -5.63
N VAL A 213 -3.43 -15.56 -4.31
CA VAL A 213 -2.76 -16.49 -3.39
C VAL A 213 -3.82 -17.05 -2.45
N ASN A 214 -4.01 -18.37 -2.48
CA ASN A 214 -4.99 -19.03 -1.63
C ASN A 214 -4.50 -19.15 -0.16
N PRO A 215 -5.35 -19.60 0.80
CA PRO A 215 -4.94 -19.76 2.20
C PRO A 215 -3.76 -20.70 2.46
N GLN A 216 -3.43 -21.57 1.49
CA GLN A 216 -2.31 -22.51 1.54
C GLN A 216 -1.03 -21.92 0.93
N GLY A 217 -1.04 -20.66 0.50
CA GLY A 217 0.12 -20.01 -0.12
C GLY A 217 0.35 -20.41 -1.57
N VAL A 218 -0.64 -20.99 -2.26
CA VAL A 218 -0.51 -21.37 -3.67
C VAL A 218 -0.90 -20.19 -4.57
N PRO A 219 0.03 -19.67 -5.40
CA PRO A 219 -0.25 -18.57 -6.32
C PRO A 219 -0.90 -19.05 -7.63
N SER A 220 -1.75 -18.22 -8.21
CA SER A 220 -2.33 -18.40 -9.55
C SER A 220 -2.56 -17.05 -10.22
N LEU A 221 -2.33 -16.98 -11.53
CA LEU A 221 -2.54 -15.76 -12.31
C LEU A 221 -4.04 -15.45 -12.42
N LEU A 222 -4.43 -14.20 -12.12
CA LEU A 222 -5.77 -13.69 -12.41
C LEU A 222 -5.79 -12.79 -13.64
N VAL A 223 -4.84 -11.87 -13.74
CA VAL A 223 -4.82 -10.82 -14.77
C VAL A 223 -3.39 -10.48 -15.16
N ASP A 224 -3.17 -10.24 -16.45
CA ASP A 224 -1.93 -9.69 -17.02
C ASP A 224 -2.23 -8.31 -17.62
N LEU A 225 -1.84 -7.24 -16.92
CA LEU A 225 -2.09 -5.86 -17.33
C LEU A 225 -1.10 -5.37 -18.38
N LEU A 226 0.11 -5.92 -18.44
CA LEU A 226 1.09 -5.57 -19.47
C LEU A 226 0.65 -6.09 -20.84
N LYS A 227 0.10 -7.32 -20.90
CA LYS A 227 -0.52 -7.85 -22.12
C LYS A 227 -1.70 -6.98 -22.58
N ALA A 228 -2.44 -6.39 -21.64
CA ALA A 228 -3.51 -5.44 -21.92
C ALA A 228 -3.03 -4.00 -22.20
N ARG A 229 -1.72 -3.73 -22.14
CA ARG A 229 -1.11 -2.38 -22.29
C ARG A 229 -1.59 -1.35 -21.28
N LEU A 230 -1.86 -1.79 -20.05
CA LEU A 230 -2.37 -0.96 -18.95
C LEU A 230 -1.29 -0.65 -17.89
N GLY A 231 -0.03 -0.99 -18.18
CA GLY A 231 1.11 -0.73 -17.28
C GLY A 231 1.23 -1.74 -16.14
N ILE A 232 2.03 -1.36 -15.15
CA ILE A 232 2.33 -2.18 -13.97
C ILE A 232 1.32 -1.81 -12.87
N PRO A 233 0.60 -2.78 -12.28
CA PRO A 233 -0.30 -2.50 -11.17
C PRO A 233 0.48 -2.08 -9.94
N SER A 234 -0.05 -1.06 -9.24
CA SER A 234 0.54 -0.50 -8.03
C SER A 234 -0.33 -0.84 -6.81
N GLY A 235 -1.39 -0.06 -6.58
CA GLY A 235 -2.35 -0.28 -5.50
C GLY A 235 -3.48 -1.20 -5.90
N ILE A 236 -4.06 -1.89 -4.91
CA ILE A 236 -5.23 -2.74 -5.09
C ILE A 236 -6.13 -2.68 -3.86
N VAL A 237 -7.44 -2.66 -4.08
CA VAL A 237 -8.46 -2.82 -3.03
C VAL A 237 -9.65 -3.58 -3.61
N VAL A 238 -10.42 -4.26 -2.76
CA VAL A 238 -11.62 -5.01 -3.18
C VAL A 238 -12.86 -4.18 -2.88
N SER A 239 -13.74 -4.01 -3.87
CA SER A 239 -15.03 -3.32 -3.73
C SER A 239 -16.15 -4.13 -4.36
N ASN A 240 -17.17 -4.50 -3.59
CA ASN A 240 -18.33 -5.25 -4.10
C ASN A 240 -17.94 -6.49 -4.93
N GLY A 241 -16.89 -7.21 -4.51
CA GLY A 241 -16.38 -8.41 -5.19
C GLY A 241 -15.44 -8.14 -6.37
N ASN A 242 -15.34 -6.89 -6.84
CA ASN A 242 -14.45 -6.45 -7.90
C ASN A 242 -13.10 -5.99 -7.34
N LEU A 243 -12.07 -6.00 -8.18
CA LEU A 243 -10.79 -5.37 -7.88
C LEU A 243 -10.81 -3.94 -8.38
N ILE A 244 -10.37 -3.02 -7.53
CA ILE A 244 -10.01 -1.65 -7.92
C ILE A 244 -8.50 -1.55 -7.89
N VAL A 245 -7.90 -1.18 -9.01
CA VAL A 245 -6.45 -1.26 -9.21
C VAL A 245 -5.92 0.05 -9.79
N THR A 246 -4.87 0.59 -9.18
CA THR A 246 -4.10 1.69 -9.77
C THR A 246 -2.90 1.13 -10.55
N THR A 247 -2.44 1.85 -11.57
CA THR A 247 -1.29 1.46 -12.39
C THR A 247 -0.32 2.62 -12.56
N ASN A 248 0.96 2.33 -12.76
CA ASN A 248 1.97 3.35 -13.04
C ASN A 248 1.81 4.02 -14.42
N ALA A 249 0.95 3.49 -15.28
CA ALA A 249 0.53 4.13 -16.53
C ALA A 249 -0.60 5.15 -16.31
N GLY A 250 -0.99 5.40 -15.05
CA GLY A 250 -1.95 6.43 -14.67
C GLY A 250 -3.41 6.01 -14.80
N TYR A 251 -3.71 4.72 -14.80
CA TYR A 251 -5.08 4.21 -14.78
C TYR A 251 -5.56 3.92 -13.36
N LEU A 252 -6.84 4.19 -13.12
CA LEU A 252 -7.66 3.60 -12.06
C LEU A 252 -8.68 2.66 -12.71
N LEU A 253 -8.55 1.37 -12.45
CA LEU A 253 -9.28 0.30 -13.13
C LEU A 253 -10.26 -0.38 -12.19
N GLN A 254 -11.41 -0.80 -12.74
CA GLN A 254 -12.27 -1.83 -12.16
C GLN A 254 -12.13 -3.13 -12.94
N ILE A 255 -11.83 -4.22 -12.23
CA ILE A 255 -11.69 -5.56 -12.79
C ILE A 255 -12.74 -6.45 -12.13
N ASN A 256 -13.67 -6.94 -12.95
CA ASN A 256 -14.64 -7.96 -12.54
C ASN A 256 -13.95 -9.32 -12.68
N LEU A 257 -13.98 -10.12 -11.62
CA LEU A 257 -13.41 -11.47 -11.54
C LEU A 257 -14.50 -12.52 -11.52
#